data_AF-A0A3L7PK83-F1
#
_entry.id   AF-A0A3L7PK83-F1
#
_cell.length_a   1.000
_cell.length_b   1.000
_cell.length_c   1.000
_cell.angle_alpha   90.00
_cell.angle_beta   90.00
_cell.angle_gamma   90.00
#
_symmetry.space_group_name_H-M   'P 1'
#
loop_
_entity.id
_entity.type
_entity.pdbx_description
1 polymer ?
#
loop_
_entity_poly.entity_id
_entity_poly.type
_entity_poly.pdbx_seq_one_letter_code
_entity_poly.pdbx_strand_id
1 'polypeptide(L)'
;MDREPVNRSDQSSRTGDAGRSDSTNRSSPEFNRRDFLRGSGAAMAATAMAVAATEQQAAAQQQAAKVVSAAPQAITLNVNGLDQKLNVEPRVTLMDALRNDLNLTSCKDVCDRSNCGACTVLIDGKPVYSCTRFAIEVVGQKIVTAESLHSPAKTDDVVNNFCKHDGMQCGFCTPGFVMAVRGFCNQNPKATVDDCRKGLGGNICRCGTYAGVLQAAYDTAQTATATAKGGA
;
A
#
# COMPACT_ATOMS: atom_id res chain seq x y z
N MET A 1 15.05 -1.85 -35.98
CA MET A 1 15.00 -0.57 -35.23
C MET A 1 16.28 -0.49 -34.45
N ASP A 2 17.34 -0.19 -35.18
CA ASP A 2 18.73 -0.22 -34.75
C ASP A 2 19.05 1.05 -33.96
N ARG A 3 19.70 0.88 -32.81
CA ARG A 3 20.43 1.95 -32.14
C ARG A 3 21.85 1.48 -31.94
N GLU A 4 22.77 2.06 -32.69
CA GLU A 4 24.19 2.06 -32.35
C GLU A 4 24.57 3.33 -31.56
N PRO A 5 25.60 3.25 -30.71
CA PRO A 5 26.00 4.29 -29.79
C PRO A 5 27.18 5.13 -30.32
N VAL A 6 27.37 6.35 -29.81
CA VAL A 6 28.65 7.05 -29.96
C VAL A 6 29.02 7.75 -28.66
N ASN A 7 30.12 7.27 -28.07
CA ASN A 7 30.96 7.96 -27.10
C ASN A 7 32.25 8.37 -27.83
N ARG A 8 32.72 9.62 -27.68
CA ARG A 8 34.15 9.94 -27.79
C ARG A 8 34.50 11.33 -27.26
N SER A 9 35.10 11.32 -26.06
CA SER A 9 36.33 11.99 -25.63
C SER A 9 36.90 13.19 -26.41
N ASP A 10 37.11 14.26 -25.63
CA ASP A 10 38.40 14.91 -25.31
C ASP A 10 39.30 15.44 -26.45
N GLN A 11 39.60 16.75 -26.37
CA GLN A 11 40.93 17.26 -26.68
C GLN A 11 41.16 18.71 -26.19
N SER A 12 42.18 18.80 -25.34
CA SER A 12 43.11 19.91 -25.02
C SER A 12 43.50 20.80 -26.24
N SER A 13 44.05 22.03 -26.17
CA SER A 13 45.12 22.57 -25.33
C SER A 13 45.51 24.00 -25.80
N ARG A 14 46.29 24.74 -24.97
CA ARG A 14 47.34 25.75 -25.33
C ARG A 14 46.91 27.13 -25.87
N THR A 15 47.64 28.25 -25.73
CA THR A 15 48.63 28.89 -24.80
C THR A 15 49.01 30.23 -25.45
N GLY A 16 49.36 31.26 -24.65
CA GLY A 16 50.22 32.41 -25.03
C GLY A 16 49.50 33.61 -25.67
N ASP A 17 49.94 34.87 -25.57
CA ASP A 17 51.15 35.48 -25.00
C ASP A 17 50.93 37.02 -24.88
N ALA A 18 51.73 37.62 -23.99
CA ALA A 18 52.12 39.00 -23.71
C ALA A 18 51.51 40.22 -24.44
N GLY A 19 51.29 41.25 -23.61
CA GLY A 19 51.28 42.65 -24.04
C GLY A 19 51.44 43.59 -22.84
N ARG A 20 52.68 44.01 -22.55
CA ARG A 20 53.02 45.05 -21.57
C ARG A 20 53.28 46.36 -22.32
N SER A 21 52.58 47.44 -21.98
CA SER A 21 53.16 48.79 -22.03
C SER A 21 52.44 49.72 -21.05
N ASP A 22 53.25 50.64 -20.55
CA ASP A 22 53.14 51.48 -19.37
C ASP A 22 52.50 52.83 -19.71
N SER A 23 51.62 53.36 -18.86
CA SER A 23 51.52 54.80 -18.65
C SER A 23 50.78 55.11 -17.35
N THR A 24 51.45 55.91 -16.54
CA THR A 24 51.05 56.43 -15.24
C THR A 24 50.00 57.54 -15.39
N ASN A 25 48.85 57.39 -14.70
CA ASN A 25 48.11 58.55 -14.22
C ASN A 25 47.38 58.21 -12.91
N ARG A 26 47.94 58.70 -11.81
CA ARG A 26 47.32 58.65 -10.48
C ARG A 26 46.31 59.79 -10.37
N SER A 27 45.03 59.47 -10.52
CA SER A 27 43.94 60.24 -9.94
C SER A 27 43.33 59.41 -8.81
N SER A 28 43.44 59.92 -7.58
CA SER A 28 42.93 59.28 -6.36
C SER A 28 41.43 58.93 -6.48
N PRO A 29 40.95 57.77 -5.98
CA PRO A 29 39.53 57.49 -5.93
C PRO A 29 38.92 58.32 -4.79
N GLU A 30 38.27 59.44 -5.13
CA GLU A 30 37.38 60.12 -4.20
C GLU A 30 36.19 59.21 -3.91
N PHE A 31 36.15 58.62 -2.72
CA PHE A 31 34.98 57.90 -2.23
C PHE A 31 33.82 58.88 -2.03
N ASN A 32 32.83 58.84 -2.92
CA ASN A 32 31.64 59.66 -2.81
C ASN A 32 30.69 59.08 -1.75
N ARG A 33 30.11 59.94 -0.89
CA ARG A 33 29.09 59.56 0.12
C ARG A 33 27.94 58.75 -0.50
N ARG A 34 27.63 58.99 -1.78
CA ARG A 34 26.58 58.27 -2.51
C ARG A 34 26.96 56.82 -2.82
N ASP A 35 28.24 56.54 -3.05
CA ASP A 35 28.75 55.17 -3.25
C ASP A 35 28.88 54.43 -1.92
N PHE A 36 29.23 55.14 -0.84
CA PHE A 36 29.19 54.59 0.51
C PHE A 36 27.77 54.19 0.94
N LEU A 37 26.76 55.05 0.73
CA LEU A 37 25.37 54.75 1.04
C LEU A 37 24.78 53.63 0.17
N ARG A 38 25.20 53.54 -1.11
CA ARG A 38 24.84 52.39 -1.98
C ARG A 38 25.46 51.08 -1.51
N GLY A 39 26.74 51.10 -1.09
CA GLY A 39 27.45 49.91 -0.63
C GLY A 39 26.98 49.42 0.75
N SER A 40 26.67 50.33 1.67
CA SER A 40 26.26 49.98 3.03
C SER A 40 24.83 49.43 3.13
N GLY A 41 23.93 49.81 2.22
CA GLY A 41 22.59 49.20 2.13
C GLY A 41 22.61 47.75 1.63
N ALA A 42 23.48 47.44 0.67
CA ALA A 42 23.58 46.10 0.08
C ALA A 42 24.16 45.06 1.06
N ALA A 43 25.16 45.45 1.86
CA ALA A 43 25.77 44.56 2.84
C ALA A 43 24.78 44.15 3.97
N MET A 44 23.96 45.09 4.45
CA MET A 44 22.96 44.80 5.49
C MET A 44 21.82 43.93 4.98
N ALA A 45 21.31 44.18 3.77
CA ALA A 45 20.24 43.38 3.17
C ALA A 45 20.70 41.93 2.87
N ALA A 46 21.92 41.74 2.35
CA ALA A 46 22.46 40.41 2.06
C ALA A 46 22.67 39.59 3.34
N THR A 47 23.14 40.22 4.42
CA THR A 47 23.35 39.54 5.70
C THR A 47 22.02 39.15 6.35
N ALA A 48 21.02 40.03 6.31
CA ALA A 48 19.67 39.72 6.83
C ALA A 48 18.98 38.58 6.05
N MET A 49 19.15 38.53 4.72
CA MET A 49 18.61 37.45 3.89
C MET A 49 19.32 36.12 4.13
N ALA A 50 20.63 36.13 4.35
CA ALA A 50 21.38 34.92 4.67
C ALA A 50 20.99 34.34 6.03
N VAL A 51 20.82 35.19 7.05
CA VAL A 51 20.38 34.77 8.39
C VAL A 51 18.94 34.25 8.36
N ALA A 52 18.02 34.95 7.68
CA ALA A 52 16.63 34.50 7.51
C ALA A 52 16.54 33.17 6.72
N ALA A 53 17.37 32.99 5.69
CA ALA A 53 17.44 31.73 4.94
C ALA A 53 17.98 30.58 5.81
N THR A 54 18.98 30.82 6.67
CA THR A 54 19.46 29.81 7.63
C THR A 54 18.44 29.48 8.72
N GLU A 55 17.66 30.46 9.20
CA GLU A 55 16.58 30.24 10.17
C GLU A 55 15.42 29.45 9.55
N GLN A 56 15.04 29.77 8.30
CA GLN A 56 14.02 29.04 7.55
C GLN A 56 14.47 27.62 7.18
N GLN A 57 15.75 27.40 6.90
CA GLN A 57 16.30 26.07 6.65
C GLN A 57 16.43 25.25 7.95
N ALA A 58 16.83 25.86 9.07
CA ALA A 58 16.91 25.18 10.37
C ALA A 58 15.51 24.78 10.89
N ALA A 59 14.51 25.64 10.73
CA ALA A 59 13.11 25.34 11.08
C ALA A 59 12.53 24.23 10.19
N ALA A 60 12.77 24.27 8.86
CA ALA A 60 12.33 23.23 7.94
C ALA A 60 12.99 21.86 8.20
N GLN A 61 14.24 21.85 8.68
CA GLN A 61 14.98 20.63 9.01
C GLN A 61 14.61 20.06 10.38
N GLN A 62 14.12 20.89 11.32
CA GLN A 62 13.47 20.45 12.56
C GLN A 62 12.02 19.98 12.36
N GLN A 63 11.37 20.40 11.28
CA GLN A 63 10.02 19.99 10.89
C GLN A 63 9.97 18.79 9.92
N ALA A 64 11.10 18.16 9.62
CA ALA A 64 11.13 16.76 9.18
C ALA A 64 10.62 15.92 10.35
N ALA A 65 9.29 15.93 10.53
CA ALA A 65 8.59 15.42 11.68
C ALA A 65 9.16 14.05 12.04
N LYS A 66 9.72 13.94 13.24
CA LYS A 66 10.09 12.68 13.85
C LYS A 66 8.84 11.80 13.79
N VAL A 67 8.77 10.88 12.84
CA VAL A 67 7.64 9.97 12.69
C VAL A 67 7.58 9.17 13.99
N VAL A 68 6.63 9.52 14.85
CA VAL A 68 6.44 8.85 16.13
C VAL A 68 5.62 7.60 15.86
N SER A 69 6.26 6.43 15.79
CA SER A 69 5.54 5.16 15.90
C SER A 69 5.54 4.72 17.37
N ALA A 70 4.40 4.21 17.83
CA ALA A 70 4.34 3.52 19.11
C ALA A 70 5.13 2.21 18.99
N ALA A 71 5.77 1.79 20.10
CA ALA A 71 6.55 0.57 20.13
C ALA A 71 5.69 -0.67 19.76
N PRO A 72 6.27 -1.69 19.12
CA PRO A 72 5.59 -2.95 18.88
C PRO A 72 5.01 -3.56 20.16
N GLN A 73 3.84 -4.18 20.04
CA GLN A 73 3.15 -4.85 21.13
C GLN A 73 2.97 -6.34 20.81
N ALA A 74 3.19 -7.17 21.83
CA ALA A 74 2.94 -8.59 21.74
C ALA A 74 1.42 -8.86 21.73
N ILE A 75 0.95 -9.53 20.68
CA ILE A 75 -0.46 -9.91 20.51
C ILE A 75 -0.56 -11.40 20.11
N THR A 76 -1.74 -11.98 20.31
CA THR A 76 -2.06 -13.33 19.81
C THR A 76 -3.31 -13.25 18.94
N LEU A 77 -3.20 -13.70 17.69
CA LEU A 77 -4.33 -13.78 16.74
C LEU A 77 -4.77 -15.22 16.58
N ASN A 78 -6.08 -15.49 16.61
CA ASN A 78 -6.60 -16.80 16.25
C ASN A 78 -6.88 -16.83 14.73
N VAL A 79 -5.98 -17.43 13.95
CA VAL A 79 -6.06 -17.47 12.48
C VAL A 79 -6.19 -18.91 12.01
N ASN A 80 -7.26 -19.21 11.27
CA ASN A 80 -7.59 -20.55 10.77
C ASN A 80 -7.63 -21.61 11.88
N GLY A 81 -8.08 -21.22 13.08
CA GLY A 81 -8.16 -22.08 14.26
C GLY A 81 -6.84 -22.26 15.02
N LEU A 82 -5.77 -21.59 14.61
CA LEU A 82 -4.45 -21.63 15.26
C LEU A 82 -4.11 -20.30 15.91
N ASP A 83 -3.58 -20.35 17.13
CA ASP A 83 -3.10 -19.16 17.84
C ASP A 83 -1.70 -18.77 17.32
N GLN A 84 -1.62 -17.57 16.76
CA GLN A 84 -0.43 -16.99 16.16
C GLN A 84 0.06 -15.83 17.03
N LYS A 85 1.26 -15.97 17.60
CA LYS A 85 1.88 -14.93 18.42
C LYS A 85 2.68 -13.98 17.54
N LEU A 86 2.43 -12.68 17.69
CA LEU A 86 3.03 -11.62 16.89
C LEU A 86 3.54 -10.49 17.79
N ASN A 87 4.51 -9.72 17.29
CA ASN A 87 4.96 -8.48 17.93
C ASN A 87 4.94 -7.35 16.88
N VAL A 88 3.89 -6.53 16.88
CA VAL A 88 3.58 -5.60 15.77
C VAL A 88 3.34 -4.18 16.28
N GLU A 89 3.68 -3.18 15.46
CA GLU A 89 3.31 -1.79 15.76
C GLU A 89 1.77 -1.61 15.72
N PRO A 90 1.18 -0.72 16.54
CA PRO A 90 -0.29 -0.54 16.57
C PRO A 90 -0.94 -0.14 15.23
N ARG A 91 -0.17 0.41 14.29
CA ARG A 91 -0.65 0.79 12.95
C ARG A 91 -0.73 -0.37 11.96
N VAL A 92 -0.18 -1.54 12.30
CA VAL A 92 -0.15 -2.69 11.39
C VAL A 92 -1.57 -3.17 11.14
N THR A 93 -1.98 -3.17 9.87
CA THR A 93 -3.29 -3.67 9.46
C THR A 93 -3.35 -5.19 9.62
N LEU A 94 -4.54 -5.76 9.74
CA LEU A 94 -4.72 -7.21 9.73
C LEU A 94 -4.22 -7.80 8.41
N MET A 95 -4.40 -7.09 7.29
CA MET A 95 -3.86 -7.49 5.99
C MET A 95 -2.34 -7.67 6.04
N ASP A 96 -1.63 -6.68 6.57
CA ASP A 96 -0.17 -6.72 6.66
C ASP A 96 0.31 -7.80 7.61
N ALA A 97 -0.33 -7.95 8.77
CA ALA A 97 -0.01 -9.00 9.73
C ALA A 97 -0.18 -10.41 9.12
N LEU A 98 -1.27 -10.65 8.40
CA LEU A 98 -1.51 -11.93 7.74
C LEU A 98 -0.47 -12.20 6.65
N ARG A 99 -0.19 -11.21 5.78
CA ARG A 99 0.67 -11.40 4.61
C ARG A 99 2.16 -11.42 4.96
N ASN A 100 2.61 -10.43 5.72
CA ASN A 100 4.04 -10.11 5.88
C ASN A 100 4.61 -10.76 7.14
N ASP A 101 3.83 -10.86 8.22
CA ASP A 101 4.29 -11.47 9.47
C ASP A 101 3.98 -12.99 9.53
N LEU A 102 2.81 -13.41 9.03
CA LEU A 102 2.35 -14.81 9.08
C LEU A 102 2.52 -15.59 7.76
N ASN A 103 2.96 -14.94 6.69
CA ASN A 103 3.11 -15.55 5.35
C ASN A 103 1.83 -16.18 4.79
N LEU A 104 0.65 -15.72 5.23
CA LEU A 104 -0.66 -16.07 4.69
C LEU A 104 -1.01 -15.09 3.56
N THR A 105 -0.58 -15.44 2.36
CA THR A 105 -0.55 -14.53 1.21
C THR A 105 -1.85 -14.50 0.38
N SER A 106 -2.89 -15.26 0.75
CA SER A 106 -4.15 -15.30 0.01
C SER A 106 -4.85 -13.95 -0.01
N CYS A 107 -4.87 -13.26 1.13
CA CYS A 107 -5.34 -11.89 1.26
C CYS A 107 -4.45 -10.98 0.41
N LYS A 108 -5.03 -10.26 -0.56
CA LYS A 108 -4.24 -9.44 -1.49
C LYS A 108 -4.31 -7.96 -1.15
N ASP A 109 -3.13 -7.33 -1.08
CA ASP A 109 -3.02 -5.89 -1.15
C ASP A 109 -3.11 -5.44 -2.61
N VAL A 110 -4.16 -4.69 -2.92
CA VAL A 110 -4.45 -4.18 -4.27
C VAL A 110 -4.76 -2.70 -4.25
N CYS A 111 -5.45 -2.22 -3.22
CA CYS A 111 -5.87 -0.82 -3.15
C CYS A 111 -5.62 -0.13 -1.81
N ASP A 112 -5.43 -0.91 -0.73
CA ASP A 112 -5.30 -0.44 0.66
C ASP A 112 -6.26 0.70 1.09
N ARG A 113 -7.48 0.71 0.54
CA ARG A 113 -8.47 1.80 0.77
C ARG A 113 -9.92 1.34 0.67
N SER A 114 -10.19 0.08 1.04
CA SER A 114 -11.55 -0.46 1.17
C SER A 114 -12.38 -0.50 -0.12
N ASN A 115 -11.75 -0.47 -1.30
CA ASN A 115 -12.48 -0.31 -2.55
C ASN A 115 -12.58 -1.60 -3.38
N CYS A 116 -11.56 -2.47 -3.36
CA CYS A 116 -11.51 -3.61 -4.27
C CYS A 116 -12.01 -4.93 -3.69
N GLY A 117 -12.00 -5.08 -2.35
CA GLY A 117 -12.37 -6.30 -1.64
C GLY A 117 -11.44 -7.52 -1.82
N ALA A 118 -10.30 -7.37 -2.48
CA ALA A 118 -9.32 -8.46 -2.66
C ALA A 118 -8.66 -8.92 -1.34
N CYS A 119 -8.73 -8.09 -0.29
CA CYS A 119 -8.23 -8.38 1.06
C CYS A 119 -9.30 -8.98 1.99
N THR A 120 -10.42 -9.46 1.45
CA THR A 120 -11.53 -10.00 2.27
C THR A 120 -11.10 -11.26 3.01
N VAL A 121 -11.35 -11.26 4.32
CA VAL A 121 -11.24 -12.42 5.23
C VAL A 121 -12.57 -12.56 5.99
N LEU A 122 -12.75 -13.64 6.76
CA LEU A 122 -13.85 -13.70 7.73
C LEU A 122 -13.34 -13.39 9.12
N ILE A 123 -14.06 -12.52 9.84
CA ILE A 123 -13.87 -12.29 11.27
C ILE A 123 -15.18 -12.67 11.95
N ASP A 124 -15.13 -13.65 12.85
CA ASP A 124 -16.30 -14.25 13.50
C ASP A 124 -17.41 -14.63 12.49
N GLY A 125 -16.98 -15.18 11.35
CA GLY A 125 -17.85 -15.63 10.27
C GLY A 125 -18.38 -14.54 9.33
N LYS A 126 -18.05 -13.26 9.57
CA LYS A 126 -18.49 -12.13 8.73
C LYS A 126 -17.39 -11.69 7.76
N PRO A 127 -17.69 -11.41 6.49
CA PRO A 127 -16.71 -10.88 5.55
C PRO A 127 -16.29 -9.46 5.94
N VAL A 128 -14.97 -9.24 6.04
CA VAL A 128 -14.36 -7.97 6.41
C VAL A 128 -13.14 -7.71 5.54
N TYR A 129 -12.94 -6.46 5.13
CA TYR A 129 -11.71 -6.03 4.47
C TYR A 129 -10.60 -5.90 5.52
N SER A 130 -9.62 -6.77 5.45
CA SER A 130 -8.54 -6.81 6.46
C SER A 130 -7.64 -5.56 6.43
N CYS A 131 -7.61 -4.80 5.33
CA CYS A 131 -6.87 -3.53 5.27
C CYS A 131 -7.50 -2.40 6.10
N THR A 132 -8.74 -2.57 6.58
CA THR A 132 -9.46 -1.55 7.37
C THR A 132 -9.53 -1.89 8.85
N ARG A 133 -8.80 -2.91 9.29
CA ARG A 133 -8.73 -3.37 10.67
C ARG A 133 -7.29 -3.39 11.11
N PHE A 134 -6.99 -2.90 12.31
CA PHE A 134 -5.67 -3.12 12.88
C PHE A 134 -5.56 -4.53 13.45
N ALA A 135 -4.38 -5.12 13.38
CA ALA A 135 -4.13 -6.46 13.95
C ALA A 135 -4.45 -6.50 15.45
N ILE A 136 -4.14 -5.41 16.17
CA ILE A 136 -4.42 -5.30 17.61
C ILE A 136 -5.91 -5.24 17.95
N GLU A 137 -6.77 -4.74 17.05
CA GLU A 137 -8.21 -4.61 17.29
C GLU A 137 -8.96 -5.95 17.24
N VAL A 138 -8.37 -6.95 16.59
CA VAL A 138 -9.02 -8.24 16.30
C VAL A 138 -8.54 -9.36 17.22
N VAL A 139 -7.76 -9.03 18.25
CA VAL A 139 -7.38 -9.98 19.30
C VAL A 139 -8.64 -10.55 19.96
N GLY A 140 -8.67 -11.88 20.12
CA GLY A 140 -9.81 -12.61 20.68
C GLY A 140 -10.92 -12.96 19.68
N GLN A 141 -10.85 -12.47 18.44
CA GLN A 141 -11.79 -12.82 17.37
C GLN A 141 -11.23 -13.96 16.50
N LYS A 142 -12.12 -14.75 15.89
CA LYS A 142 -11.72 -15.85 14.99
C LYS A 142 -11.54 -15.32 13.57
N ILE A 143 -10.32 -15.41 13.06
CA ILE A 143 -9.98 -14.99 11.70
C ILE A 143 -9.89 -16.23 10.80
N VAL A 144 -10.58 -16.20 9.66
CA VAL A 144 -10.53 -17.26 8.64
C VAL A 144 -10.11 -16.66 7.31
N THR A 145 -9.08 -17.24 6.71
CA THR A 145 -8.53 -16.83 5.42
C THR A 145 -8.72 -17.93 4.37
N ALA A 146 -8.47 -17.62 3.09
CA ALA A 146 -8.69 -18.57 2.00
C ALA A 146 -7.77 -19.81 2.08
N GLU A 147 -6.62 -19.72 2.76
CA GLU A 147 -5.75 -20.86 3.03
C GLU A 147 -6.46 -21.99 3.78
N SER A 148 -7.46 -21.69 4.61
CA SER A 148 -8.22 -22.70 5.36
C SER A 148 -9.24 -23.49 4.53
N LEU A 149 -9.57 -23.01 3.33
CA LEU A 149 -10.64 -23.58 2.50
C LEU A 149 -10.18 -24.83 1.72
N HIS A 150 -8.89 -25.16 1.79
CA HIS A 150 -8.34 -26.36 1.20
C HIS A 150 -7.39 -27.04 2.17
N SER A 151 -7.57 -28.35 2.29
CA SER A 151 -6.65 -29.28 2.93
C SER A 151 -6.53 -30.52 2.06
N PRO A 152 -5.49 -31.36 2.25
CA PRO A 152 -5.36 -32.62 1.52
C PRO A 152 -6.58 -33.55 1.67
N ALA A 153 -7.33 -33.44 2.76
CA ALA A 153 -8.50 -34.28 3.04
C ALA A 153 -9.83 -33.69 2.53
N LYS A 154 -9.91 -32.36 2.40
CA LYS A 154 -11.16 -31.66 2.11
C LYS A 154 -10.91 -30.30 1.47
N THR A 155 -11.65 -30.03 0.40
CA THR A 155 -11.79 -28.72 -0.23
C THR A 155 -13.19 -28.20 0.02
N ASP A 156 -13.33 -26.93 0.40
CA ASP A 156 -14.63 -26.29 0.57
C ASP A 156 -15.35 -26.17 -0.79
N ASP A 157 -16.67 -26.40 -0.79
CA ASP A 157 -17.49 -26.36 -2.00
C ASP A 157 -17.38 -25.02 -2.75
N VAL A 158 -17.17 -23.91 -2.03
CA VAL A 158 -16.98 -22.60 -2.69
C VAL A 158 -15.82 -22.62 -3.67
N VAL A 159 -14.70 -23.29 -3.33
CA VAL A 159 -13.52 -23.37 -4.20
C VAL A 159 -13.84 -24.24 -5.42
N ASN A 160 -14.48 -25.38 -5.21
CA ASN A 160 -14.89 -26.28 -6.29
C ASN A 160 -15.84 -25.61 -7.26
N ASN A 161 -16.79 -24.82 -6.75
CA ASN A 161 -17.76 -24.09 -7.56
C ASN A 161 -17.12 -22.97 -8.39
N PHE A 162 -16.09 -22.28 -7.85
CA PHE A 162 -15.31 -21.32 -8.64
C PHE A 162 -14.59 -22.00 -9.81
N CYS A 163 -14.01 -23.20 -9.59
CA CYS A 163 -13.40 -23.98 -10.66
C CYS A 163 -14.44 -24.45 -11.70
N LYS A 164 -15.59 -24.97 -11.23
CA LYS A 164 -16.67 -25.48 -12.08
C LYS A 164 -17.23 -24.43 -13.04
N HIS A 165 -17.34 -23.18 -12.57
CA HIS A 165 -17.98 -22.10 -13.32
C HIS A 165 -17.01 -21.10 -13.94
N ASP A 166 -15.72 -21.44 -14.02
CA ASP A 166 -14.66 -20.56 -14.53
C ASP A 166 -14.71 -19.16 -13.87
N GLY A 167 -14.89 -19.15 -12.55
CA GLY A 167 -15.06 -17.93 -11.74
C GLY A 167 -13.78 -17.10 -11.57
N MET A 168 -12.69 -17.44 -12.28
CA MET A 168 -11.39 -16.81 -12.15
C MET A 168 -10.64 -16.72 -13.49
N GLN A 169 -9.71 -15.77 -13.58
CA GLN A 169 -8.75 -15.70 -14.68
C GLN A 169 -7.34 -15.44 -14.11
N CYS A 170 -6.95 -14.17 -13.92
CA CYS A 170 -5.63 -13.82 -13.36
C CYS A 170 -5.44 -14.27 -11.89
N GLY A 171 -6.52 -14.63 -11.20
CA GLY A 171 -6.48 -15.15 -9.84
C GLY A 171 -6.34 -14.12 -8.72
N PHE A 172 -6.03 -12.85 -9.02
CA PHE A 172 -5.69 -11.86 -7.99
C PHE A 172 -6.88 -11.50 -7.07
N CYS A 173 -8.08 -11.30 -7.63
CA CYS A 173 -9.28 -11.03 -6.83
C CYS A 173 -9.93 -12.30 -6.26
N THR A 174 -9.53 -13.48 -6.73
CA THR A 174 -10.21 -14.75 -6.44
C THR A 174 -10.27 -15.06 -4.94
N PRO A 175 -9.20 -14.92 -4.14
CA PRO A 175 -9.28 -15.18 -2.70
C PRO A 175 -10.32 -14.29 -2.00
N GLY A 176 -10.33 -12.99 -2.30
CA GLY A 176 -11.33 -12.07 -1.74
C GLY A 176 -12.76 -12.40 -2.14
N PHE A 177 -12.97 -12.80 -3.41
CA PHE A 177 -14.27 -13.28 -3.87
C PHE A 177 -14.72 -14.55 -3.18
N VAL A 178 -13.84 -15.55 -3.08
CA VAL A 178 -14.13 -16.82 -2.42
C VAL A 178 -14.52 -16.60 -0.94
N MET A 179 -13.77 -15.77 -0.21
CA MET A 179 -14.09 -15.46 1.20
C MET A 179 -15.41 -14.69 1.33
N ALA A 180 -15.67 -13.72 0.45
CA ALA A 180 -16.93 -12.98 0.48
C ALA A 180 -18.14 -13.87 0.15
N VAL A 181 -18.02 -14.74 -0.85
CA VAL A 181 -19.07 -15.72 -1.20
C VAL A 181 -19.33 -16.64 -0.02
N ARG A 182 -18.28 -17.20 0.59
CA ARG A 182 -18.44 -18.08 1.75
C ARG A 182 -19.14 -17.37 2.92
N GLY A 183 -18.70 -16.16 3.24
CA GLY A 183 -19.30 -15.34 4.30
C GLY A 183 -20.76 -14.96 4.01
N PHE A 184 -21.06 -14.60 2.75
CA PHE A 184 -22.41 -14.29 2.28
C PHE A 184 -23.33 -15.52 2.38
N CYS A 185 -22.92 -16.67 1.84
CA CYS A 185 -23.72 -17.90 1.82
C CYS A 185 -23.95 -18.48 3.22
N ASN A 186 -23.01 -18.30 4.16
CA ASN A 186 -23.21 -18.70 5.56
C ASN A 186 -24.41 -17.98 6.21
N GLN A 187 -24.69 -16.75 5.79
CA GLN A 187 -25.79 -15.93 6.32
C GLN A 187 -27.05 -15.98 5.44
N ASN A 188 -26.91 -16.39 4.18
CA ASN A 188 -27.96 -16.38 3.17
C ASN A 188 -28.05 -17.77 2.49
N PRO A 189 -28.42 -18.83 3.22
CA PRO A 189 -28.64 -20.14 2.61
C PRO A 189 -29.76 -20.05 1.58
N LYS A 190 -29.61 -20.74 0.44
CA LYS A 190 -30.56 -20.70 -0.68
C LYS A 190 -30.75 -19.33 -1.34
N ALA A 191 -29.76 -18.45 -1.25
CA ALA A 191 -29.73 -17.18 -1.96
C ALA A 191 -29.94 -17.38 -3.48
N THR A 192 -30.71 -16.48 -4.09
CA THR A 192 -30.86 -16.43 -5.55
C THR A 192 -29.65 -15.78 -6.20
N VAL A 193 -29.52 -15.90 -7.53
CA VAL A 193 -28.47 -15.20 -8.29
C VAL A 193 -28.56 -13.67 -8.10
N ASP A 194 -29.77 -13.12 -7.96
CA ASP A 194 -29.94 -11.68 -7.75
C ASP A 194 -29.52 -11.24 -6.34
N ASP A 195 -29.78 -12.08 -5.33
CA ASP A 195 -29.27 -11.86 -3.97
C ASP A 195 -27.73 -11.89 -3.96
N CYS A 196 -27.12 -12.86 -4.66
CA CYS A 196 -25.66 -12.92 -4.81
C CYS A 196 -25.11 -11.66 -5.49
N ARG A 197 -25.77 -11.16 -6.54
CA ARG A 197 -25.36 -9.93 -7.23
C ARG A 197 -25.38 -8.72 -6.30
N LYS A 198 -26.44 -8.58 -5.50
CA LYS A 198 -26.57 -7.47 -4.54
C LYS A 198 -25.58 -7.60 -3.38
N GLY A 199 -25.38 -8.81 -2.86
CA GLY A 199 -24.55 -9.07 -1.69
C GLY A 199 -23.04 -9.04 -1.97
N LEU A 200 -22.61 -9.28 -3.20
CA LEU A 200 -21.19 -9.40 -3.57
C LEU A 200 -20.62 -8.16 -4.29
N GLY A 201 -21.37 -7.06 -4.32
CA GLY A 201 -20.94 -5.80 -4.97
C GLY A 201 -19.68 -5.15 -4.38
N GLY A 202 -19.23 -5.60 -3.20
CA GLY A 202 -18.01 -5.12 -2.56
C GLY A 202 -16.70 -5.69 -3.12
N ASN A 203 -16.74 -6.60 -4.10
CA ASN A 203 -15.55 -7.18 -4.69
C ASN A 203 -15.44 -6.85 -6.17
N ILE A 204 -14.25 -6.43 -6.61
CA ILE A 204 -14.01 -5.97 -7.98
C ILE A 204 -13.13 -6.98 -8.72
N CYS A 205 -13.58 -7.38 -9.91
CA CYS A 205 -12.81 -8.18 -10.86
C CYS A 205 -12.55 -7.38 -12.15
N ARG A 206 -11.27 -7.11 -12.45
CA ARG A 206 -10.91 -6.41 -13.70
C ARG A 206 -10.96 -7.31 -14.94
N CYS A 207 -10.77 -8.61 -14.77
CA CYS A 207 -10.93 -9.61 -15.83
C CYS A 207 -12.39 -9.81 -16.26
N GLY A 208 -13.35 -9.41 -15.43
CA GLY A 208 -14.78 -9.50 -15.74
C GLY A 208 -15.41 -10.87 -15.53
N THR A 209 -14.87 -11.72 -14.64
CA THR A 209 -15.38 -13.09 -14.37
C THR A 209 -16.69 -13.16 -13.60
N TYR A 210 -17.43 -12.05 -13.48
CA TYR A 210 -18.61 -11.93 -12.61
C TYR A 210 -19.69 -12.97 -12.90
N ALA A 211 -19.91 -13.35 -14.17
CA ALA A 211 -20.90 -14.37 -14.52
C ALA A 211 -20.57 -15.72 -13.85
N GLY A 212 -19.32 -16.16 -13.95
CA GLY A 212 -18.85 -17.39 -13.29
C GLY A 212 -18.88 -17.29 -11.77
N VAL A 213 -18.46 -16.15 -11.22
CA VAL A 213 -18.53 -15.87 -9.76
C VAL A 213 -19.96 -15.97 -9.24
N LEU A 214 -20.94 -15.40 -9.94
CA LEU A 214 -22.34 -15.43 -9.50
C LEU A 214 -22.94 -16.84 -9.57
N GLN A 215 -22.59 -17.64 -10.58
CA GLN A 215 -23.02 -19.04 -10.64
C GLN A 215 -22.36 -19.88 -9.54
N ALA A 216 -21.07 -19.64 -9.27
CA ALA A 216 -20.37 -20.28 -8.17
C ALA A 216 -20.99 -19.93 -6.81
N ALA A 217 -21.35 -18.67 -6.61
CA ALA A 217 -22.03 -18.21 -5.39
C ALA A 217 -23.41 -18.84 -5.22
N TYR A 218 -24.20 -18.89 -6.29
CA TYR A 218 -25.50 -19.54 -6.29
C TYR A 218 -25.38 -21.03 -5.92
N ASP A 219 -24.54 -21.81 -6.60
CA ASP A 219 -24.36 -23.23 -6.31
C ASP A 219 -23.86 -23.45 -4.87
N THR A 220 -22.97 -22.59 -4.38
CA THR A 220 -22.49 -22.64 -2.98
C THR A 220 -23.62 -22.38 -1.98
N ALA A 221 -24.52 -21.43 -2.26
CA ALA A 221 -25.67 -21.14 -1.41
C ALA A 221 -26.65 -22.32 -1.34
N GLN A 222 -26.75 -23.11 -2.41
CA GLN A 222 -27.60 -24.30 -2.44
C GLN A 222 -27.00 -25.46 -1.62
N THR A 223 -25.68 -25.67 -1.66
CA THR A 223 -25.03 -26.75 -0.89
C THR A 223 -24.76 -26.40 0.58
N ALA A 224 -24.69 -25.10 0.94
CA ALA A 224 -24.46 -24.64 2.31
C ALA A 224 -25.50 -25.16 3.33
N THR A 225 -26.71 -25.51 2.87
CA THR A 225 -27.75 -26.10 3.72
C THR A 225 -27.47 -27.53 4.19
N ALA A 226 -26.56 -28.26 3.52
CA ALA A 226 -26.24 -29.63 3.87
C ALA A 226 -25.22 -29.75 5.03
N THR A 227 -24.35 -28.75 5.23
CA THR A 227 -23.21 -28.82 6.17
C THR A 227 -23.48 -28.23 7.55
N ALA A 228 -24.50 -27.36 7.70
CA ALA A 228 -24.84 -26.74 8.99
C ALA A 228 -25.37 -27.71 10.07
N LYS A 229 -25.62 -28.99 9.73
CA LYS A 229 -26.06 -30.03 10.68
C LYS A 229 -24.93 -30.89 11.28
N GLY A 230 -23.66 -30.67 10.92
CA GLY A 230 -22.57 -31.61 11.21
C GLY A 230 -21.43 -31.10 12.11
N GLY A 231 -21.56 -29.95 12.75
CA GLY A 231 -20.47 -29.36 13.55
C GLY A 231 -20.99 -28.61 14.76
N ALA A 232 -21.40 -29.37 15.78
CA ALA A 232 -21.51 -28.94 17.16
C ALA A 232 -20.61 -29.84 18.00
#